data_AF-A0A955M8K5-F1
#
_entry.id   AF-A0A955M8K5-F1
#
_cell.length_a   1.000
_cell.length_b   1.000
_cell.length_c   1.000
_cell.angle_alpha   90.00
_cell.angle_beta   90.00
_cell.angle_gamma   90.00
#
_symmetry.space_group_name_H-M   'P 1'
#
loop_
_entity.id
_entity.type
_entity.pdbx_description
1 polymer ?
#
loop_
_entity_poly.entity_id
_entity_poly.type
_entity_poly.pdbx_seq_one_letter_code
_entity_poly.pdbx_strand_id
1 'polypeptide(L)'
;MKRIGMAASRISKGDVRLYNIYVVLISVTFSILLFFIAGMAVILAIGIIMVFGPETMTQELRNNWQTVTRMCVQALLVAVLVFNVVGMVINMKIVKRKK
;
A
#
# COMPACT_ATOMS: atom_id res chain seq x y z
N MET A 1 -14.00 5.22 3.67
CA MET A 1 -12.95 6.24 3.93
C MET A 1 -13.41 7.48 4.72
N LYS A 2 -14.71 7.84 4.81
CA LYS A 2 -15.20 8.96 5.66
C LYS A 2 -14.75 8.92 7.14
N ARG A 3 -14.42 7.74 7.69
CA ARG A 3 -13.99 7.56 9.08
C ARG A 3 -12.57 8.07 9.37
N ILE A 4 -11.67 8.05 8.38
CA ILE A 4 -10.30 8.57 8.55
C ILE A 4 -10.33 10.09 8.75
N GLY A 5 -11.15 10.79 7.94
CA GLY A 5 -11.38 12.22 8.13
C GLY A 5 -12.06 12.57 9.45
N MET A 6 -12.98 11.74 9.98
CA MET A 6 -13.55 11.98 11.31
C MET A 6 -12.52 11.83 12.45
N ALA A 7 -11.65 10.81 12.37
CA ALA A 7 -10.57 10.62 13.34
C ALA A 7 -9.56 11.77 13.29
N ALA A 8 -9.10 12.15 12.10
CA ALA A 8 -8.21 13.28 11.90
C ALA A 8 -8.83 14.61 12.37
N SER A 9 -10.14 14.81 12.15
CA SER A 9 -10.86 16.01 12.61
C SER A 9 -10.99 16.09 14.13
N ARG A 10 -11.11 14.96 14.83
CA ARG A 10 -11.10 14.91 16.30
C ARG A 10 -9.73 15.24 16.87
N ILE A 11 -8.66 14.79 16.22
CA ILE A 11 -7.28 15.00 16.67
C ILE A 11 -6.80 16.43 16.34
N SER A 12 -7.18 16.97 15.18
CA SER A 12 -6.70 18.28 14.73
C SER A 12 -7.43 19.47 15.37
N LYS A 13 -8.50 19.22 16.16
CA LYS A 13 -9.31 20.26 16.83
C LYS A 13 -9.73 21.43 15.91
N GLY A 14 -9.86 21.19 14.61
CA GLY A 14 -10.25 22.20 13.62
C GLY A 14 -9.11 22.81 12.80
N ASP A 15 -7.84 22.54 13.13
CA ASP A 15 -6.71 23.01 12.33
C ASP A 15 -6.52 22.15 11.07
N VAL A 16 -6.51 22.80 9.90
CA VAL A 16 -6.48 22.12 8.61
C VAL A 16 -5.09 21.59 8.26
N ARG A 17 -4.02 22.25 8.75
CA ARG A 17 -2.64 21.76 8.54
C ARG A 17 -2.43 20.45 9.29
N LEU A 18 -2.79 20.41 10.56
CA LEU A 18 -2.71 19.20 11.39
C LEU A 18 -3.60 18.09 10.82
N TYR A 19 -4.81 18.42 10.37
CA TYR A 19 -5.71 17.47 9.73
C TYR A 19 -5.06 16.77 8.52
N ASN A 20 -4.47 17.54 7.59
CA ASN A 20 -3.85 16.98 6.40
C ASN A 20 -2.63 16.11 6.77
N ILE A 21 -1.80 16.52 7.74
CA ILE A 21 -0.67 15.71 8.23
C ILE A 21 -1.14 14.34 8.76
N TYR A 22 -2.19 14.32 9.58
CA TYR A 22 -2.74 13.07 10.10
C TYR A 22 -3.34 12.19 9.01
N VAL A 23 -4.01 12.78 8.01
CA VAL A 23 -4.53 12.03 6.86
C VAL A 23 -3.39 11.37 6.08
N VAL A 24 -2.27 12.09 5.84
CA VAL A 24 -1.08 11.53 5.19
C VAL A 24 -0.53 10.37 6.01
N LEU A 25 -0.28 10.59 7.31
CA LEU A 25 0.27 9.58 8.21
C LEU A 25 -0.57 8.31 8.24
N ILE A 26 -1.88 8.43 8.40
CA ILE A 26 -2.78 7.27 8.45
C ILE A 26 -2.79 6.53 7.10
N SER A 27 -2.83 7.27 5.99
CA SER A 27 -2.83 6.68 4.64
C SER A 27 -1.52 5.93 4.35
N VAL A 28 -0.39 6.51 4.74
CA VAL A 28 0.94 5.91 4.60
C VAL A 28 1.05 4.65 5.47
N THR A 29 0.65 4.70 6.74
CA THR A 29 0.68 3.52 7.63
C THR A 29 -0.16 2.38 7.07
N PHE A 30 -1.36 2.68 6.59
CA PHE A 30 -2.23 1.65 6.00
C PHE A 30 -1.63 1.06 4.72
N SER A 31 -1.02 1.89 3.88
CA SER A 31 -0.34 1.46 2.65
C SER A 31 0.86 0.56 2.94
N ILE A 32 1.66 0.87 3.97
CA ILE A 32 2.78 0.04 4.40
C ILE A 32 2.27 -1.33 4.89
N LEU A 33 1.20 -1.36 5.68
CA LEU A 33 0.60 -2.60 6.16
C LEU A 33 0.09 -3.47 5.01
N LEU A 34 -0.64 -2.88 4.06
CA LEU A 34 -1.11 -3.61 2.87
C LEU A 34 0.04 -4.16 2.03
N PHE A 35 1.09 -3.35 1.82
CA PHE A 35 2.29 -3.77 1.11
C PHE A 35 2.97 -4.95 1.80
N PHE A 36 3.08 -4.92 3.14
CA PHE A 36 3.70 -5.99 3.90
C PHE A 36 2.89 -7.29 3.85
N ILE A 37 1.57 -7.21 4.07
CA ILE A 37 0.68 -8.38 4.03
C ILE A 37 0.69 -9.02 2.64
N ALA A 38 0.53 -8.22 1.59
CA ALA A 38 0.51 -8.75 0.23
C ALA A 38 1.89 -9.20 -0.26
N GLY A 39 2.97 -8.53 0.15
CA GLY A 39 4.34 -8.97 -0.11
C GLY A 39 4.65 -10.32 0.54
N MET A 40 4.21 -10.53 1.77
CA MET A 40 4.32 -11.84 2.44
C MET A 40 3.54 -12.93 1.70
N ALA A 41 2.34 -12.62 1.19
CA ALA A 41 1.56 -13.57 0.39
C ALA A 41 2.27 -13.96 -0.91
N VAL A 42 2.93 -13.01 -1.59
CA VAL A 42 3.74 -13.29 -2.80
C VAL A 42 4.92 -14.21 -2.47
N ILE A 43 5.66 -13.93 -1.40
CA ILE A 43 6.80 -14.77 -0.99
C ILE A 43 6.33 -16.18 -0.64
N LEU A 44 5.23 -16.30 0.10
CA LEU A 44 4.62 -17.59 0.43
C LEU A 44 4.20 -18.36 -0.81
N ALA A 45 3.54 -17.70 -1.78
CA ALA A 45 3.12 -18.34 -3.03
C ALA A 45 4.33 -18.86 -3.82
N ILE A 46 5.39 -18.06 -3.96
CA ILE A 46 6.63 -18.49 -4.62
C ILE A 46 7.25 -19.68 -3.87
N GLY A 47 7.27 -19.65 -2.54
CA GLY A 47 7.78 -20.74 -1.72
C GLY A 47 6.99 -22.05 -1.91
N ILE A 48 5.66 -21.97 -1.95
CA ILE A 48 4.80 -23.13 -2.21
C ILE A 48 5.09 -23.70 -3.60
N ILE A 49 5.19 -22.86 -4.62
CA ILE A 49 5.49 -23.30 -5.99
C ILE A 49 6.88 -23.95 -6.05
N MET A 50 7.88 -23.40 -5.36
CA MET A 50 9.22 -24.00 -5.34
C MET A 50 9.28 -25.40 -4.68
N VAL A 51 8.42 -25.67 -3.70
CA VAL A 51 8.41 -26.94 -2.96
C VAL A 51 7.50 -27.98 -3.61
N PHE A 52 6.32 -27.56 -4.10
CA PHE A 52 5.26 -28.47 -4.57
C PHE A 52 4.99 -28.38 -6.08
N GLY A 53 5.66 -27.46 -6.78
CA GLY A 53 5.47 -27.27 -8.21
C GLY A 53 6.13 -28.37 -9.06
N PRO A 54 5.66 -28.56 -10.31
CA PRO A 54 6.27 -29.50 -11.24
C PRO A 54 7.74 -29.12 -11.53
N GLU A 55 8.61 -30.12 -11.68
CA GLU A 55 10.07 -29.94 -11.79
C GLU A 55 10.49 -28.98 -12.91
N THR A 56 9.80 -29.01 -14.05
CA THR A 56 10.07 -28.12 -15.19
C THR A 56 9.84 -26.64 -14.83
N MET A 57 8.79 -26.35 -14.07
CA MET A 57 8.43 -25.00 -13.65
C MET A 57 9.29 -24.53 -12.47
N THR A 58 9.64 -25.41 -11.54
CA THR A 58 10.48 -25.06 -10.40
C THR A 58 11.92 -24.77 -10.79
N GLN A 59 12.44 -25.41 -11.84
CA GLN A 59 13.78 -25.13 -12.39
C GLN A 59 13.85 -23.71 -12.99
N GLU A 60 12.89 -23.35 -13.86
CA GLU A 60 12.83 -22.00 -14.45
C GLU A 60 12.60 -20.92 -13.39
N LEU A 61 11.71 -21.20 -12.43
CA LEU A 61 11.43 -20.29 -11.32
C LEU A 61 12.67 -20.14 -10.42
N ARG A 62 13.42 -21.21 -10.15
CA ARG A 62 14.66 -21.16 -9.36
C ARG A 62 15.76 -20.34 -10.05
N ASN A 63 15.84 -20.39 -11.37
CA ASN A 63 16.80 -19.58 -12.11
C ASN A 63 16.40 -18.09 -12.14
N ASN A 64 15.10 -17.80 -12.17
CA ASN A 64 14.58 -16.43 -12.34
C ASN A 64 13.88 -15.86 -11.10
N TRP A 65 14.01 -16.49 -9.92
CA TRP A 65 13.18 -16.18 -8.75
C TRP A 65 13.30 -14.72 -8.31
N GLN A 66 14.50 -14.15 -8.39
CA GLN A 66 14.74 -12.74 -8.08
C GLN A 66 13.99 -11.81 -9.05
N THR A 67 14.01 -12.13 -10.35
CA THR A 67 13.33 -11.35 -11.38
C THR A 67 11.82 -11.41 -11.19
N VAL A 68 11.26 -12.61 -11.00
CA VAL A 68 9.83 -12.80 -10.74
C VAL A 68 9.40 -12.07 -9.48
N THR A 69 10.15 -12.22 -8.39
CA THR A 69 9.87 -11.53 -7.13
C THR A 69 9.91 -10.01 -7.30
N ARG A 70 10.92 -9.48 -8.01
CA ARG A 70 11.02 -8.05 -8.31
C ARG A 70 9.81 -7.55 -9.11
N MET A 71 9.39 -8.28 -10.14
CA MET A 71 8.22 -7.91 -10.93
C MET A 71 6.93 -7.89 -10.08
N CYS A 72 6.72 -8.91 -9.24
CA CYS A 72 5.57 -8.94 -8.33
C CYS A 72 5.58 -7.78 -7.34
N VAL A 73 6.74 -7.49 -6.73
CA VAL A 73 6.88 -6.38 -5.78
C VAL A 73 6.70 -5.03 -6.48
N GLN A 74 7.19 -4.86 -7.70
CA GLN A 74 6.97 -3.64 -8.49
C GLN A 74 5.48 -3.44 -8.82
N ALA A 75 4.78 -4.48 -9.27
CA ALA A 75 3.35 -4.41 -9.52
C ALA A 75 2.57 -4.06 -8.24
N LEU A 76 2.95 -4.66 -7.11
CA LEU A 76 2.37 -4.37 -5.80
C LEU A 76 2.61 -2.91 -5.40
N LEU A 77 3.81 -2.39 -5.61
CA LEU A 77 4.18 -1.01 -5.32
C LEU A 77 3.29 -0.04 -6.11
N VAL A 78 3.11 -0.27 -7.41
CA VAL A 78 2.25 0.56 -8.28
C VAL A 78 0.81 0.54 -7.77
N ALA A 79 0.27 -0.64 -7.46
CA ALA A 79 -1.09 -0.76 -6.94
C ALA A 79 -1.26 0.02 -5.62
N VAL A 80 -0.35 -0.18 -4.66
CA VAL A 80 -0.37 0.52 -3.36
C VAL A 80 -0.24 2.03 -3.54
N LEU A 81 0.61 2.49 -4.45
CA LEU A 81 0.79 3.92 -4.74
C LEU A 81 -0.51 4.54 -5.28
N VAL A 82 -1.20 3.88 -6.20
CA VAL A 82 -2.49 4.36 -6.73
C VAL A 82 -3.53 4.43 -5.60
N PHE A 83 -3.66 3.38 -4.79
CA PHE A 83 -4.59 3.38 -3.66
C PHE A 83 -4.27 4.49 -2.64
N ASN A 84 -2.99 4.72 -2.35
CA ASN A 84 -2.56 5.75 -1.43
C ASN A 84 -2.88 7.16 -1.96
N VAL A 85 -2.57 7.44 -3.23
CA VAL A 85 -2.90 8.72 -3.88
C VAL A 85 -4.40 8.96 -3.88
N VAL A 86 -5.21 7.96 -4.26
CA VAL A 86 -6.67 8.08 -4.24
C VAL A 86 -7.20 8.34 -2.83
N GLY A 87 -6.68 7.61 -1.83
CA GLY A 87 -7.03 7.82 -0.42
C GLY A 87 -6.68 9.21 0.08
N MET A 88 -5.54 9.74 -0.35
CA MET A 88 -5.07 11.08 -0.01
C MET A 88 -5.94 12.17 -0.65
N VAL A 89 -6.22 12.06 -1.95
CA VAL A 89 -7.06 13.01 -2.72
C VAL A 89 -8.48 13.09 -2.15
N ILE A 90 -9.08 11.95 -1.80
CA ILE A 90 -10.45 11.92 -1.26
C ILE A 90 -10.53 12.52 0.15
N ASN A 91 -9.48 12.39 0.96
CA ASN A 91 -9.51 12.79 2.37
C ASN A 91 -8.87 14.16 2.64
N MET A 92 -8.04 14.69 1.74
CA MET A 92 -7.46 16.03 1.87
C MET A 92 -8.56 17.08 1.83
N LYS A 93 -8.58 17.94 2.86
CA LYS A 93 -9.41 19.14 2.83
C LYS A 93 -8.58 20.26 2.22
N ILE A 94 -9.07 20.80 1.10
CA ILE A 94 -8.54 22.02 0.52
C ILE A 94 -8.99 23.18 1.42
N VAL A 95 -8.02 23.92 1.99
CA VAL A 95 -8.29 25.19 2.66
C VAL A 95 -8.87 26.13 1.61
N LYS A 96 -10.21 26.27 1.56
CA LYS A 96 -10.82 27.39 0.85
C LYS A 96 -10.41 28.65 1.63
N ARG A 97 -9.43 29.41 1.12
CA ARG A 97 -9.25 30.80 1.54
C ARG A 97 -10.60 31.48 1.34
N LYS A 98 -11.26 31.88 2.43
CA LYS A 98 -12.35 32.84 2.34
C LYS A 98 -11.75 34.09 1.69
N LYS A 99 -12.22 34.41 0.49
CA LYS A 99 -11.98 35.70 -0.15
C LYS A 99 -13.03 36.66 0.37
#